data_AF-A0A7W1H2S6-F1
#
_entry.id   AF-A0A7W1H2S6-F1
#
_cell.length_a   1.000
_cell.length_b   1.000
_cell.length_c   1.000
_cell.angle_alpha   90.00
_cell.angle_beta   90.00
_cell.angle_gamma   90.00
#
_symmetry.space_group_name_H-M   'P 1'
#
loop_
_entity.id
_entity.type
_entity.pdbx_description
1 polymer ?
#
loop_
_entity_poly.entity_id
_entity_poly.type
_entity_poly.pdbx_seq_one_letter_code
_entity_poly.pdbx_strand_id
1 'polypeptide(L)'
;MTDRLLTLAHALDAFGDVPLADLQRQALEIAAWRAALPERLRYPATSALRQALAAAVAWELIDENPAKKAGKNPQPKAREIRPLTVEELGRVVGELGDAAHGPLVNFAAETGLRPCEWLALERRDVDRAGRVMYVEREHVAGETKAYLKATASRQAFR
;
A
#
# COMPACT_ATOMS: atom_id res chain seq x y z
N MET A 1 -0.72 11.85 0.53
CA MET A 1 0.52 11.51 1.29
C MET A 1 0.12 10.90 2.64
N THR A 2 -0.86 10.00 2.63
CA THR A 2 -1.72 9.75 3.82
C THR A 2 -1.67 8.29 4.29
N ASP A 3 -1.15 7.38 3.46
CA ASP A 3 -1.21 5.94 3.74
C ASP A 3 -0.16 5.47 4.77
N ARG A 4 1.01 6.13 4.83
CA ARG A 4 2.04 5.81 5.85
C ARG A 4 1.64 6.20 7.27
N LEU A 5 0.78 7.21 7.44
CA LEU A 5 0.36 7.70 8.76
C LEU A 5 -0.61 6.75 9.47
N LEU A 6 -1.41 5.96 8.74
CA LEU A 6 -2.33 4.99 9.33
C LEU A 6 -1.61 3.93 10.17
N THR A 7 -0.43 3.50 9.74
CA THR A 7 0.29 2.42 10.45
C THR A 7 0.96 2.88 11.74
N LEU A 8 1.47 4.12 11.77
CA LEU A 8 2.05 4.70 12.98
C LEU A 8 0.96 5.19 13.94
N ALA A 9 -0.22 5.56 13.44
CA ALA A 9 -1.34 6.01 14.27
C ALA A 9 -1.64 5.04 15.42
N HIS A 10 -1.67 3.72 15.15
CA HIS A 10 -1.87 2.71 16.21
C HIS A 10 -0.82 2.75 17.34
N ALA A 11 0.41 3.14 17.02
CA ALA A 11 1.46 3.29 18.02
C ALA A 11 1.37 4.64 18.74
N LEU A 12 0.92 5.69 18.04
CA LEU A 12 0.63 7.00 18.65
C LEU A 12 -0.55 6.92 19.61
N ASP A 13 -1.60 6.18 19.28
CA ASP A 13 -2.75 5.96 20.18
C ASP A 13 -2.33 5.24 21.47
N ALA A 14 -1.30 4.39 21.41
CA ALA A 14 -0.83 3.60 22.56
C ALA A 14 0.28 4.28 23.36
N PHE A 15 1.18 5.01 22.70
CA PHE A 15 2.43 5.49 23.29
C PHE A 15 2.73 6.97 22.98
N GLY A 16 1.84 7.68 22.26
CA GLY A 16 2.08 9.04 21.78
C GLY A 16 2.30 10.06 22.90
N ASP A 17 1.68 9.84 24.06
CA ASP A 17 1.83 10.69 25.24
C ASP A 17 2.96 10.23 26.18
N VAL A 18 3.67 9.14 25.86
CA VAL A 18 4.77 8.60 26.68
C VAL A 18 6.07 9.30 26.28
N PRO A 19 6.78 9.96 27.23
CA PRO A 19 8.09 10.53 26.95
C PRO A 19 9.08 9.47 26.44
N LEU A 20 9.91 9.82 25.46
CA LEU A 20 10.87 8.88 24.85
C LEU A 20 11.81 8.22 25.88
N ALA A 21 12.23 8.97 26.90
CA ALA A 21 13.08 8.47 27.98
C ALA A 21 12.41 7.34 28.80
N ASP A 22 11.09 7.38 28.94
CA ASP A 22 10.33 6.32 29.60
C ASP A 22 10.02 5.18 28.64
N LEU A 23 9.64 5.50 27.40
CA LEU A 23 9.35 4.53 26.36
C LEU A 23 10.55 3.60 26.08
N GLN A 24 11.79 4.12 26.18
CA GLN A 24 13.03 3.33 26.04
C GLN A 24 13.09 2.12 27.00
N ARG A 25 12.40 2.19 28.15
CA ARG A 25 12.37 1.13 29.17
C ARG A 25 11.17 0.19 29.04
N GLN A 26 10.24 0.47 28.12
CA GLN A 26 8.95 -0.20 28.01
C GLN A 26 8.90 -1.31 26.93
N ALA A 27 9.97 -2.08 26.79
CA ALA A 27 10.04 -3.14 25.78
C ALA A 27 8.96 -4.24 25.99
N LEU A 28 8.57 -4.49 27.24
CA LEU A 28 7.55 -5.49 27.59
C LEU A 28 6.15 -5.02 27.20
N GLU A 29 5.84 -3.75 27.45
CA GLU A 29 4.58 -3.09 27.12
C GLU A 29 4.40 -3.02 25.60
N ILE A 30 5.48 -2.71 24.85
CA ILE A 30 5.47 -2.77 23.39
C ILE A 30 5.24 -4.21 22.91
N ALA A 31 5.83 -5.22 23.57
CA ALA A 31 5.59 -6.62 23.22
C ALA A 31 4.13 -7.04 23.48
N ALA A 32 3.55 -6.60 24.60
CA ALA A 32 2.15 -6.85 24.93
C ALA A 32 1.20 -6.16 23.94
N TRP A 33 1.44 -4.88 23.62
CA TRP A 33 0.70 -4.15 22.59
C TRP A 33 0.73 -4.86 21.25
N ARG A 34 1.91 -5.31 20.80
CA ARG A 34 2.04 -6.09 19.55
C ARG A 34 1.23 -7.39 19.56
N ALA A 35 1.20 -8.09 20.69
CA ALA A 35 0.46 -9.33 20.84
C ALA A 35 -1.05 -9.10 20.73
N ALA A 36 -1.53 -7.93 21.18
CA ALA A 36 -2.93 -7.53 21.09
C ALA A 36 -3.36 -7.02 19.69
N LEU A 37 -2.42 -6.69 18.81
CA LEU A 37 -2.76 -6.21 17.46
C LEU A 37 -3.38 -7.31 16.59
N PRO A 38 -4.36 -6.97 15.72
CA PRO A 38 -4.84 -7.85 14.67
C PRO A 38 -3.68 -8.34 13.77
N GLU A 39 -3.76 -9.58 13.30
CA GLU A 39 -2.69 -10.23 12.52
C GLU A 39 -2.21 -9.37 11.33
N ARG A 40 -3.15 -8.77 10.58
CA ARG A 40 -2.83 -7.89 9.44
C ARG A 40 -2.03 -6.65 9.83
N LEU A 41 -2.23 -6.14 11.03
CA LEU A 41 -1.64 -4.88 11.49
C LEU A 41 -0.34 -5.09 12.27
N ARG A 42 -0.15 -6.28 12.86
CA ARG A 42 1.01 -6.56 13.72
C ARG A 42 2.33 -6.24 13.04
N TYR A 43 2.57 -6.75 11.83
CA TYR A 43 3.80 -6.47 11.09
C TYR A 43 3.97 -4.98 10.71
N PRO A 44 3.02 -4.34 9.99
CA PRO A 44 3.21 -2.97 9.53
C PRO A 44 3.26 -1.95 10.68
N ALA A 45 2.39 -2.06 11.71
CA ALA A 45 2.40 -1.15 12.84
C ALA A 45 3.69 -1.26 13.67
N THR A 46 4.16 -2.50 13.92
CA THR A 46 5.46 -2.72 14.58
C THR A 46 6.60 -2.15 13.75
N SER A 47 6.57 -2.33 12.43
CA SER A 47 7.62 -1.83 11.52
C SER A 47 7.67 -0.31 11.54
N ALA A 48 6.52 0.36 11.51
CA ALA A 48 6.42 1.81 11.59
C ALA A 48 7.00 2.34 12.92
N LEU A 49 6.61 1.76 14.06
CA LEU A 49 7.15 2.13 15.37
C LEU A 49 8.66 1.91 15.45
N ARG A 50 9.17 0.78 14.94
CA ARG A 50 10.62 0.51 14.87
C ARG A 50 11.37 1.53 14.04
N GLN A 51 10.82 1.93 12.90
CA GLN A 51 11.43 2.94 12.03
C GLN A 51 11.49 4.30 12.73
N ALA A 52 10.39 4.74 13.38
CA ALA A 52 10.36 5.98 14.14
C ALA A 52 11.38 5.98 15.29
N LEU A 53 11.41 4.92 16.10
CA LEU A 53 12.37 4.80 17.20
C LEU A 53 13.82 4.59 16.74
N ALA A 54 14.04 4.08 15.52
CA ALA A 54 15.38 4.05 14.95
C ALA A 54 15.89 5.44 14.61
N ALA A 55 15.01 6.36 14.18
CA ALA A 55 15.37 7.76 14.01
C ALA A 55 15.69 8.42 15.36
N ALA A 56 14.92 8.12 16.42
CA ALA A 56 15.21 8.62 17.76
C ALA A 56 16.59 8.17 18.28
N VAL A 57 16.99 6.92 18.02
CA VAL A 57 18.36 6.45 18.31
C VAL A 57 19.40 7.19 17.47
N ALA A 58 19.15 7.35 16.16
CA ALA A 58 20.08 8.04 15.27
C ALA A 58 20.28 9.53 15.62
N TRP A 59 19.31 10.14 16.28
CA TRP A 59 19.39 11.51 16.81
C TRP A 59 19.80 11.57 18.27
N GLU A 60 20.24 10.44 18.85
CA GLU A 60 20.74 10.36 20.24
C GLU A 60 19.70 10.80 21.29
N LEU A 61 18.41 10.68 20.97
CA LEU A 61 17.31 10.96 21.92
C LEU A 61 17.08 9.80 22.89
N ILE A 62 17.45 8.59 22.47
CA ILE A 62 17.38 7.34 23.22
C ILE A 62 18.57 6.46 22.85
N ASP A 63 19.08 5.67 23.79
CA ASP A 63 20.28 4.85 23.56
C ASP A 63 19.99 3.63 22.66
N GLU A 64 18.80 3.07 22.81
CA GLU A 64 18.42 1.82 22.15
C GLU A 64 16.95 1.84 21.75
N ASN A 65 16.62 1.09 20.68
CA ASN A 65 15.27 1.01 20.17
C ASN A 65 14.45 -0.04 20.95
N PRO A 66 13.51 0.35 21.85
CA PRO A 66 12.75 -0.60 22.67
C PRO A 66 11.83 -1.48 21.83
N ALA A 67 11.35 -1.01 20.68
CA ALA A 67 10.52 -1.83 19.78
C ALA A 67 11.30 -2.95 19.07
N LYS A 68 12.64 -2.87 19.00
CA LYS A 68 13.49 -4.00 18.61
C LYS A 68 13.68 -5.00 19.76
N LYS A 69 13.76 -4.53 21.01
CA LYS A 69 13.82 -5.38 22.22
C LYS A 69 12.51 -6.14 22.47
N ALA A 70 11.38 -5.60 22.01
CA ALA A 70 10.04 -6.21 22.08
C ALA A 70 9.81 -7.49 21.21
N GLY A 71 10.88 -8.22 20.87
CA GLY A 71 10.82 -9.52 20.17
C GLY A 71 11.00 -9.45 18.65
N LYS A 72 10.75 -10.56 17.93
CA LYS A 72 10.85 -10.60 16.46
C LYS A 72 9.61 -9.98 15.80
N ASN A 73 9.79 -9.33 14.64
CA ASN A 73 8.69 -8.84 13.80
C ASN A 73 8.73 -9.53 12.43
N PRO A 74 8.28 -10.80 12.33
CA PRO A 74 8.35 -11.55 11.08
C PRO A 74 7.45 -10.91 10.02
N GLN A 75 7.97 -10.78 8.80
CA GLN A 75 7.16 -10.39 7.66
C GLN A 75 6.18 -11.53 7.33
N PRO A 76 4.87 -11.25 7.20
CA PRO A 76 3.90 -12.23 6.76
C PRO A 76 4.30 -12.81 5.41
N LYS A 77 4.11 -14.11 5.21
CA LYS A 77 4.30 -14.72 3.89
C LYS A 77 3.33 -14.08 2.90
N ALA A 78 3.83 -13.72 1.72
CA ALA A 78 2.98 -13.27 0.65
C ALA A 78 1.95 -14.37 0.35
N ARG A 79 0.68 -14.01 0.30
CA ARG A 79 -0.37 -14.95 -0.12
C ARG A 79 -0.16 -15.26 -1.59
N GLU A 80 -0.16 -16.54 -1.92
CA GLU A 80 -0.15 -16.96 -3.32
C GLU A 80 -1.42 -16.47 -4.01
N ILE A 81 -1.23 -15.73 -5.11
CA ILE A 81 -2.32 -15.28 -5.96
C ILE A 81 -2.44 -16.30 -7.08
N ARG A 82 -3.61 -16.93 -7.21
CA ARG A 82 -3.97 -17.74 -8.38
C ARG A 82 -4.57 -16.81 -9.43
N PRO A 83 -3.88 -16.53 -10.54
CA PRO A 83 -4.44 -15.72 -11.62
C PRO A 83 -5.65 -16.41 -12.24
N LEU A 84 -6.57 -15.62 -12.80
CA LEU A 84 -7.68 -16.16 -13.60
C LEU A 84 -7.13 -16.72 -14.91
N THR A 85 -7.67 -17.85 -15.37
CA THR A 85 -7.47 -18.29 -16.76
C THR A 85 -8.29 -17.41 -17.71
N VAL A 86 -8.01 -17.50 -19.02
CA VAL A 86 -8.78 -16.76 -20.04
C VAL A 86 -10.27 -17.17 -20.00
N GLU A 87 -10.56 -18.44 -19.78
CA GLU A 87 -11.93 -18.96 -19.68
C GLU A 87 -12.62 -18.49 -18.39
N GLU A 88 -11.89 -18.42 -17.28
CA GLU A 88 -12.39 -17.85 -16.03
C GLU A 88 -12.69 -16.35 -16.17
N LEU A 89 -11.81 -15.60 -16.84
CA LEU A 89 -12.02 -14.18 -17.14
C LEU A 89 -13.26 -13.99 -18.02
N GLY A 90 -13.42 -14.79 -19.07
CA GLY A 90 -14.59 -14.75 -19.96
C GLY A 90 -15.89 -15.01 -19.20
N ARG A 91 -15.90 -15.93 -18.23
CA ARG A 91 -17.05 -16.15 -17.34
C ARG A 91 -17.35 -14.93 -16.48
N VAL A 92 -16.35 -14.32 -15.86
CA VAL A 92 -16.54 -13.10 -15.04
C VAL A 92 -17.11 -11.96 -15.88
N VAL A 93 -16.58 -11.74 -17.09
CA VAL A 93 -17.07 -10.70 -18.01
C VAL A 93 -18.52 -10.98 -18.43
N GLY A 94 -18.85 -12.24 -18.73
CA GLY A 94 -20.21 -12.65 -19.09
C GLY A 94 -21.23 -12.47 -17.96
N GLU A 95 -20.85 -12.80 -16.72
CA GLU A 95 -21.69 -12.60 -15.52
C GLU A 95 -21.92 -11.12 -15.20
N LEU A 96 -20.90 -10.27 -15.41
CA LEU A 96 -21.05 -8.83 -15.23
C LEU A 96 -21.98 -8.25 -16.29
N GLY A 97 -21.84 -8.66 -17.55
CA GLY A 97 -22.83 -8.53 -18.63
C GLY A 97 -23.25 -7.11 -19.06
N ASP A 98 -23.01 -6.09 -18.23
CA ASP A 98 -23.40 -4.72 -18.48
C ASP A 98 -22.30 -3.94 -19.21
N ALA A 99 -22.73 -2.89 -19.92
CA ALA A 99 -21.88 -2.09 -20.78
C ALA A 99 -20.77 -1.32 -20.03
N ALA A 100 -20.85 -1.20 -18.70
CA ALA A 100 -19.89 -0.47 -17.89
C ALA A 100 -18.83 -1.41 -17.28
N HIS A 101 -19.24 -2.53 -16.68
CA HIS A 101 -18.34 -3.36 -15.87
C HIS A 101 -17.64 -4.46 -16.67
N GLY A 102 -18.32 -5.10 -17.63
CA GLY A 102 -17.74 -6.17 -18.44
C GLY A 102 -16.49 -5.73 -19.22
N PRO A 103 -16.58 -4.66 -20.04
CA PRO A 103 -15.42 -4.12 -20.77
C PRO A 103 -14.31 -3.63 -19.84
N LEU A 104 -14.67 -3.08 -18.67
CA LEU A 104 -13.72 -2.60 -17.67
C LEU A 104 -12.86 -3.77 -17.15
N VAL A 105 -13.47 -4.89 -16.72
CA VAL A 105 -12.73 -6.06 -16.24
C VAL A 105 -11.77 -6.60 -17.30
N ASN A 106 -12.23 -6.69 -18.55
CA ASN A 106 -11.37 -7.12 -19.65
C ASN A 106 -10.19 -6.15 -19.84
N PHE A 107 -10.47 -4.85 -19.85
CA PHE A 107 -9.45 -3.82 -19.96
C PHE A 107 -8.41 -3.87 -18.82
N ALA A 108 -8.82 -4.07 -17.56
CA ALA A 108 -7.87 -4.24 -16.44
C ALA A 108 -7.00 -5.49 -16.60
N ALA A 109 -7.59 -6.61 -17.00
CA ALA A 109 -6.89 -7.88 -17.15
C ALA A 109 -5.83 -7.81 -18.27
N GLU A 110 -6.15 -7.19 -19.40
CA GLU A 110 -5.26 -7.08 -20.56
C GLU A 110 -4.18 -6.00 -20.38
N THR A 111 -4.46 -4.94 -19.62
CA THR A 111 -3.52 -3.82 -19.45
C THR A 111 -2.60 -3.98 -18.23
N GLY A 112 -3.04 -4.72 -17.21
CA GLY A 112 -2.34 -4.83 -15.93
C GLY A 112 -2.24 -3.52 -15.15
N LEU A 113 -3.06 -2.51 -15.47
CA LEU A 113 -3.06 -1.25 -14.76
C LEU A 113 -3.51 -1.42 -13.32
N ARG A 114 -2.92 -0.61 -12.44
CA ARG A 114 -3.36 -0.52 -11.05
C ARG A 114 -4.71 0.17 -10.98
N PRO A 115 -5.52 -0.16 -9.95
CA PRO A 115 -6.79 0.50 -9.75
C PRO A 115 -6.73 2.03 -9.69
N CYS A 116 -5.62 2.61 -9.22
CA CYS A 116 -5.44 4.06 -9.21
C CYS A 116 -5.09 4.65 -10.59
N GLU A 117 -4.48 3.88 -11.49
CA GLU A 117 -4.02 4.35 -12.80
C GLU A 117 -5.19 4.41 -13.79
N TRP A 118 -5.92 3.31 -13.96
CA TRP A 118 -7.07 3.27 -14.88
C TRP A 118 -8.26 4.15 -14.45
N LEU A 119 -8.42 4.44 -13.15
CA LEU A 119 -9.42 5.40 -12.64
C LEU A 119 -9.06 6.84 -12.99
N ALA A 120 -7.78 7.13 -13.23
CA ALA A 120 -7.29 8.45 -13.61
C ALA A 120 -7.21 8.66 -15.12
N LEU A 121 -7.46 7.60 -15.91
CA LEU A 121 -7.41 7.69 -17.37
C LEU A 121 -8.54 8.57 -17.90
N GLU A 122 -8.18 9.42 -18.85
CA GLU A 122 -9.10 10.21 -19.63
C GLU A 122 -9.00 9.89 -21.11
N ARG A 123 -10.00 10.31 -21.89
CA ARG A 123 -10.01 10.12 -23.35
C ARG A 123 -8.78 10.71 -24.04
N ARG A 124 -8.19 11.78 -23.51
CA ARG A 124 -6.99 12.43 -24.05
C ARG A 124 -5.72 11.58 -23.92
N ASP A 125 -5.75 10.59 -23.03
CA ASP A 125 -4.61 9.72 -22.77
C ASP A 125 -4.54 8.56 -23.77
N VAL A 126 -5.49 8.46 -24.71
CA VAL A 126 -5.57 7.36 -25.68
C VAL A 126 -5.32 7.89 -27.09
N ASP A 127 -4.17 7.53 -27.65
CA ASP A 127 -3.91 7.67 -29.08
C ASP A 127 -4.43 6.43 -29.82
N ARG A 128 -5.61 6.58 -30.41
CA ARG A 128 -6.26 5.51 -31.18
C ARG A 128 -5.54 5.18 -32.49
N ALA A 129 -4.89 6.15 -33.12
CA ALA A 129 -4.16 5.94 -34.37
C ALA A 129 -2.86 5.18 -34.10
N GLY A 130 -2.13 5.59 -33.05
CA GLY A 130 -0.94 4.91 -32.58
C GLY A 130 -1.21 3.61 -31.82
N ARG A 131 -2.44 3.35 -31.39
CA ARG A 131 -2.84 2.27 -30.46
C ARG A 131 -2.02 2.30 -29.17
N VAL A 132 -1.80 3.49 -28.66
CA VAL A 132 -1.03 3.74 -27.44
C VAL A 132 -1.93 4.41 -26.42
N MET A 133 -1.73 4.03 -25.16
CA MET A 133 -2.29 4.73 -24.03
C MET A 133 -1.18 5.21 -23.10
N TYR A 134 -1.32 6.45 -22.64
CA TYR A 134 -0.36 7.14 -21.78
C TYR A 134 -0.86 7.11 -20.34
N VAL A 135 -0.08 6.49 -19.45
CA VAL A 135 -0.42 6.44 -18.02
C VAL A 135 0.40 7.52 -17.32
N GLU A 136 -0.17 8.71 -17.21
CA GLU A 136 0.54 9.89 -16.68
C GLU A 136 0.04 10.32 -15.30
N ARG A 137 -1.04 9.70 -14.82
CA ARG A 137 -1.76 10.11 -13.62
C ARG A 137 -2.22 8.90 -12.82
N GLU A 138 -2.45 9.14 -11.53
CA GLU A 138 -3.10 8.22 -10.62
C GLU A 138 -4.16 8.93 -9.78
N HIS A 139 -5.22 8.21 -9.43
CA HIS A 139 -6.30 8.67 -8.57
C HIS A 139 -6.17 7.96 -7.21
N VAL A 140 -5.86 8.73 -6.16
CA VAL A 140 -5.60 8.22 -4.81
C VAL A 140 -6.28 9.12 -3.80
N ALA A 141 -7.06 8.52 -2.89
CA ALA A 141 -7.76 9.23 -1.81
C ALA A 141 -8.64 10.40 -2.30
N GLY A 142 -9.35 10.22 -3.42
CA GLY A 142 -10.24 11.24 -4.00
C GLY A 142 -9.52 12.31 -4.84
N GLU A 143 -8.20 12.24 -4.96
CA GLU A 143 -7.41 13.22 -5.70
C GLU A 143 -6.71 12.57 -6.89
N THR A 144 -6.80 13.21 -8.06
CA THR A 144 -6.03 12.83 -9.24
C THR A 144 -4.74 13.64 -9.29
N LYS A 145 -3.60 12.96 -9.43
CA LYS A 145 -2.27 13.57 -9.46
C LYS A 145 -1.46 13.06 -10.63
N ALA A 146 -0.68 13.95 -11.24
CA ALA A 146 0.33 13.55 -12.20
C ALA A 146 1.46 12.79 -11.51
N TYR A 147 2.06 11.83 -12.20
CA TYR A 147 3.28 11.18 -11.72
C TYR A 147 4.39 12.23 -11.57
N LEU A 148 4.88 12.41 -10.33
CA LEU A 148 5.98 13.33 -10.02
C LEU A 148 7.35 12.80 -10.47
N LYS A 149 7.45 11.53 -10.85
CA LYS A 149 8.63 10.96 -11.51
C LYS A 149 8.37 10.88 -13.01
N ALA A 150 9.29 11.44 -13.80
CA ALA A 150 9.27 11.44 -15.27
C ALA A 150 9.44 10.02 -15.86
N THR A 151 8.49 9.14 -15.60
CA THR A 151 8.38 7.84 -16.24
C THR A 151 6.92 7.64 -16.58
N ALA A 152 6.44 8.38 -17.58
CA ALA A 152 5.20 8.04 -18.25
C ALA A 152 5.37 6.63 -18.82
N SER A 153 4.66 5.66 -18.25
CA SER A 153 4.62 4.31 -18.83
C SER A 153 3.75 4.36 -20.07
N ARG A 154 4.31 3.96 -21.21
CA ARG A 154 3.60 3.82 -22.48
C ARG A 154 3.20 2.37 -22.62
N GLN A 155 1.90 2.10 -22.75
CA GLN A 155 1.39 0.78 -23.10
C GLN A 155 0.93 0.81 -24.56
N ALA A 156 1.49 -0.08 -25.37
CA ALA A 156 1.10 -0.26 -26.77
C ALA A 156 0.27 -1.54 -26.90
N PHE A 157 -0.85 -1.45 -27.60
CA PHE A 157 -1.74 -2.58 -27.81
C PHE A 157 -1.49 -3.23 -29.18
N ARG A 158 -1.63 -4.56 -29.25
CA ARG A 158 -1.46 -5.35 -30.48
C ARG A 158 -2.75 -5.37 -31.30
#